data_AF-C0ER62-F1
#
_entry.id   AF-C0ER62-F1
#
_cell.length_a   1.000
_cell.length_b   1.000
_cell.length_c   1.000
_cell.angle_alpha   90.00
_cell.angle_beta   90.00
_cell.angle_gamma   90.00
#
_symmetry.space_group_name_H-M   'P 1'
#
loop_
_entity.id
_entity.type
_entity.pdbx_description
1 polymer ?
#
loop_
_entity_poly.entity_id
_entity_poly.type
_entity_poly.pdbx_seq_one_letter_code
_entity_poly.pdbx_strand_id
1 'polypeptide(L)' 'MQWYRKAAEQEYADAQNNLGVMYEQGQGVLQDLALAQEWYGKACQNGDQDGCDNYQRLKAGY' A
#
# COMPACT_ATOMS: atom_id res chain seq x y z
N MET A 1 6.71 5.58 -15.06
CA MET A 1 6.10 4.39 -14.41
C MET A 1 7.08 3.29 -13.97
N GLN A 2 8.40 3.40 -14.21
CA GLN A 2 9.38 2.39 -13.73
C GLN A 2 10.14 2.80 -12.46
N TRP A 3 10.32 4.11 -12.20
CA TRP A 3 11.07 4.58 -11.03
C TRP A 3 10.34 4.39 -9.69
N TYR A 4 9.02 4.61 -9.65
CA TYR A 4 8.21 4.34 -8.45
C TYR A 4 8.17 2.85 -8.07
N ARG A 5 8.29 1.92 -9.02
CA ARG A 5 8.38 0.48 -8.75
C ARG A 5 9.74 0.07 -8.16
N LYS A 6 10.83 0.70 -8.61
CA LYS A 6 12.18 0.43 -8.11
C LYS A 6 12.44 1.01 -6.72
N ALA A 7 11.75 2.09 -6.35
CA ALA A 7 11.79 2.65 -5.00
C ALA A 7 10.93 1.84 -4.02
N ALA A 8 9.82 1.27 -4.48
CA ALA A 8 9.03 0.32 -3.71
C ALA A 8 9.78 -0.98 -3.39
N GLU A 9 10.79 -1.33 -4.18
CA GLU A 9 11.74 -2.43 -3.89
C GLU A 9 12.78 -2.04 -2.83
N GLN A 10 12.85 -0.78 -2.39
CA GLN A 10 13.57 -0.42 -1.16
C GLN A 10 12.57 -0.59 -0.01
N GLU A 11 12.78 -1.64 0.78
CA GLU A 11 11.96 -2.26 1.84
C GLU A 11 11.49 -1.33 3.00
N TYR A 12 11.12 -0.08 2.72
CA TYR A 12 10.54 0.82 3.70
C TYR A 12 9.04 0.54 3.81
N ALA A 13 8.71 -0.44 4.64
CA ALA A 13 7.35 -0.90 4.86
C ALA A 13 6.41 0.26 5.25
N ASP A 14 6.89 1.22 6.08
CA ASP A 14 6.16 2.45 6.43
C ASP A 14 5.80 3.31 5.20
N ALA A 15 6.69 3.44 4.22
CA ALA A 15 6.45 4.22 3.01
C ALA A 15 5.41 3.54 2.11
N GLN A 16 5.43 2.21 2.07
CA GLN A 16 4.46 1.41 1.33
C GLN A 16 3.07 1.51 1.98
N ASN A 17 2.98 1.45 3.32
CA ASN A 17 1.74 1.62 4.05
C ASN A 17 1.16 3.03 3.85
N ASN A 18 1.98 4.07 3.97
CA ASN A 18 1.55 5.45 3.70
C ASN A 18 1.04 5.64 2.27
N LEU A 19 1.67 4.98 1.28
CA LEU A 19 1.19 5.03 -0.09
C LEU A 19 -0.15 4.31 -0.26
N GLY A 20 -0.35 3.19 0.45
CA GLY A 20 -1.64 2.52 0.57
C GLY A 20 -2.73 3.46 1.10
N VAL A 21 -2.44 4.21 2.17
CA VAL A 21 -3.34 5.21 2.76
C VAL A 21 -3.67 6.33 1.76
N MET A 22 -2.68 6.82 1.02
CA MET A 22 -2.90 7.88 0.02
C MET A 22 -3.85 7.42 -1.09
N TYR A 23 -3.67 6.20 -1.62
CA TYR A 23 -4.57 5.63 -2.62
C TYR A 23 -5.95 5.30 -2.06
N GLU A 24 -6.03 4.87 -0.80
CA GLU A 24 -7.32 4.60 -0.16
C GLU A 24 -8.13 5.89 0.06
N GLN A 25 -7.46 6.98 0.43
CA GLN A 25 -8.12 8.25 0.76
C GLN A 25 -8.18 9.24 -0.41
N GLY A 26 -7.47 8.96 -1.51
CA GLY A 26 -7.31 9.90 -2.62
C GLY A 26 -6.51 11.15 -2.23
N GLN A 27 -5.53 11.01 -1.34
CA GLN A 27 -4.71 12.14 -0.89
C GLN A 27 -3.56 12.38 -1.85
N GLY A 28 -3.66 13.45 -2.65
CA GLY A 28 -2.63 13.79 -3.65
C GLY A 28 -2.55 12.82 -4.84
N VAL A 29 -3.38 11.78 -4.85
CA VAL A 29 -3.57 10.81 -5.94
C VAL A 29 -5.06 10.54 -6.13
N LEU A 30 -5.45 9.98 -7.28
CA LEU A 30 -6.81 9.49 -7.45
C LEU A 30 -7.04 8.31 -6.50
N GLN A 31 -8.20 8.29 -5.84
CA GLN A 31 -8.58 7.17 -4.99
C GLN A 31 -8.65 5.87 -5.81
N ASP A 32 -7.97 4.83 -5.34
CA ASP A 32 -7.93 3.51 -5.97
C ASP A 32 -7.69 2.44 -4.90
N LEU A 33 -8.76 1.71 -4.56
CA LEU A 33 -8.72 0.67 -3.53
C LEU A 33 -7.90 -0.56 -3.96
N ALA A 34 -7.82 -0.84 -5.26
CA ALA A 34 -7.02 -1.95 -5.77
C ALA A 34 -5.53 -1.66 -5.63
N LEU A 35 -5.11 -0.43 -5.98
CA LEU A 35 -3.74 0.02 -5.75
C LEU A 35 -3.43 0.13 -4.25
N ALA A 36 -4.36 0.64 -3.43
CA ALA A 36 -4.18 0.68 -1.98
C ALA A 36 -3.90 -0.72 -1.40
N GLN A 37 -4.71 -1.71 -1.80
CA GLN A 37 -4.51 -3.10 -1.41
C GLN A 37 -3.15 -3.65 -1.87
N GLU A 38 -2.71 -3.36 -3.10
CA GLU A 38 -1.39 -3.79 -3.59
C GLU A 38 -0.25 -3.24 -2.71
N TRP A 39 -0.34 -1.97 -2.31
CA TRP A 39 0.67 -1.31 -1.47
C TRP A 39 0.69 -1.84 -0.04
N TYR A 40 -0.47 -2.03 0.58
CA TYR A 40 -0.57 -2.66 1.89
C TYR A 40 -0.04 -4.10 1.89
N GLY A 41 -0.28 -4.86 0.81
CA GLY A 41 0.28 -6.20 0.65
C GLY A 41 1.80 -6.22 0.61
N LYS A 42 2.43 -5.23 -0.03
CA LYS A 42 3.90 -5.08 -0.03
C LYS A 42 4.44 -4.68 1.34
N ALA A 43 3.77 -3.74 2.02
CA ALA A 43 4.12 -3.34 3.38
C ALA A 43 4.09 -4.54 4.33
N CYS A 44 3.05 -5.37 4.23
CA CYS A 44 2.92 -6.63 4.96
C CYS A 44 4.06 -7.61 4.68
N GLN A 45 4.42 -7.80 3.41
CA GLN A 45 5.54 -8.67 3.02
C GLN A 45 6.88 -8.20 3.61
N ASN A 46 7.03 -6.90 3.83
CA ASN A 46 8.21 -6.28 4.43
C ASN A 46 8.12 -6.13 5.96
N GLY A 47 7.13 -6.76 6.61
CA GLY A 47 7.02 -6.84 8.06
C GLY A 47 6.27 -5.70 8.75
N ASP A 48 5.60 -4.82 8.00
CA ASP A 48 4.68 -3.84 8.58
C ASP A 48 3.33 -4.49 8.89
N GLN A 49 3.03 -4.54 10.19
CA GLN A 49 1.80 -5.11 10.71
C GLN A 49 0.56 -4.29 10.31
N ASP A 50 0.65 -2.96 10.28
CA ASP A 50 -0.45 -2.08 9.85
C ASP A 50 -0.75 -2.32 8.36
N GLY A 51 0.31 -2.52 7.56
CA GLY A 51 0.21 -2.97 6.18
C GLY A 51 -0.56 -4.29 6.05
N CYS A 52 -0.26 -5.29 6.88
CA CYS A 52 -1.00 -6.55 6.88
C CYS A 52 -2.48 -6.37 7.24
N ASP A 53 -2.79 -5.61 8.28
CA ASP A 53 -4.16 -5.38 8.74
C ASP A 53 -4.99 -4.64 7.69
N ASN A 54 -4.41 -3.59 7.09
CA ASN A 54 -5.05 -2.83 6.01
C ASN A 54 -5.28 -3.69 4.76
N TYR A 55 -4.31 -4.53 4.40
CA TYR A 55 -4.46 -5.48 3.29
C TYR A 55 -5.63 -6.44 3.52
N GLN A 56 -5.74 -7.03 4.71
CA GLN A 56 -6.84 -7.95 5.04
C GLN A 56 -8.19 -7.23 5.09
N ARG A 57 -8.25 -6.01 5.64
CA ARG A 57 -9.47 -5.21 5.68
C ARG A 57 -10.02 -4.95 4.28
N LEU A 58 -9.16 -4.52 3.35
CA LEU A 58 -9.59 -4.27 1.97
C LEU A 58 -9.93 -5.56 1.21
N LYS A 59 -9.29 -6.69 1.55
CA LYS A 59 -9.58 -8.00 0.95
C LYS A 59 -10.93 -8.58 1.40
N ALA A 60 -11.37 -8.26 2.61
CA ALA A 60 -12.65 -8.72 3.15
C ALA A 60 -13.86 -7.87 2.70
N GLY A 61 -13.63 -6.70 2.10
CA GLY A 61 -14.67 -5.74 1.71
C GLY A 61 -15.08 -5.76 0.23
N TYR A 62 -14.45 -6.60 -0.60
CA TYR A 62 -14.74 -6.82 -2.04
C TYR A 62 -15.20 -8.26 -2.26
#